data_AF-A0A971L4D1-F1
#
_entry.id   AF-A0A971L4D1-F1
#
_cell.length_a   1.000
_cell.length_b   1.000
_cell.length_c   1.000
_cell.angle_alpha   90.00
_cell.angle_beta   90.00
_cell.angle_gamma   90.00
#
_symmetry.space_group_name_H-M   'P 1'
#
loop_
_entity.id
_entity.type
_entity.pdbx_description
1 polymer ?
#
loop_
_entity_poly.entity_id
_entity_poly.type
_entity_poly.pdbx_seq_one_letter_code
_entity_poly.pdbx_strand_id
1 'polypeptide(L)' 'ADADAVAAEVDKQIRQLYKLYPSNYLALEALNEAEDLTIPTFDARTKAEFTQRLATCPEAYKEQWLRLYANPVKNHLGRL' A
#
# COMPACT_ATOMS: atom_id res chain seq x y z
N ALA A 1 -28.23 18.57 -8.84
CA ALA A 1 -27.16 17.64 -8.43
C ALA A 1 -26.32 18.35 -7.40
N ASP A 2 -26.10 17.73 -6.25
CA ASP A 2 -25.25 18.25 -5.19
C ASP A 2 -23.79 17.89 -5.51
N ALA A 3 -22.94 18.90 -5.65
CA ALA A 3 -21.54 18.71 -6.03
C ALA A 3 -20.78 17.89 -4.97
N ASP A 4 -21.11 18.05 -3.69
CA ASP A 4 -20.44 17.34 -2.60
C ASP A 4 -20.80 15.85 -2.60
N ALA A 5 -22.06 15.53 -2.89
CA ALA A 5 -22.51 14.15 -3.03
C ALA A 5 -21.86 13.43 -4.23
N VAL A 6 -21.65 14.15 -5.34
CA VAL A 6 -20.93 13.62 -6.51
C VAL A 6 -19.45 13.40 -6.18
N ALA A 7 -18.80 14.35 -5.51
CA ALA A 7 -17.40 14.22 -5.11
C ALA A 7 -17.17 13.03 -4.16
N ALA A 8 -18.03 12.85 -3.16
CA ALA A 8 -17.94 11.74 -2.22
C ALA A 8 -18.06 10.36 -2.91
N GLU A 9 -18.94 10.23 -3.91
CA GLU A 9 -19.11 8.99 -4.66
C GLU A 9 -17.92 8.72 -5.59
N VAL A 10 -17.33 9.77 -6.17
CA VAL A 10 -16.07 9.65 -6.94
C VAL A 10 -14.92 9.20 -6.04
N ASP A 11 -14.75 9.78 -4.86
CA ASP A 11 -13.70 9.38 -3.90
C ASP A 11 -13.87 7.93 -3.41
N LYS A 12 -15.11 7.49 -3.26
CA LYS A 12 -15.42 6.08 -2.95
C LYS A 12 -15.02 5.16 -4.11
N GLN A 13 -15.37 5.52 -5.35
CA GLN A 13 -15.01 4.72 -6.53
C GLN A 13 -13.49 4.67 -6.75
N ILE A 14 -12.77 5.77 -6.51
CA ILE A 14 -11.31 5.82 -6.59
C ILE A 14 -10.69 4.82 -5.59
N ARG A 15 -11.19 4.76 -4.35
CA ARG A 15 -10.71 3.79 -3.34
C ARG A 15 -11.06 2.35 -3.69
N GLN A 16 -12.25 2.11 -4.21
CA GLN A 16 -12.74 0.77 -4.57
C GLN A 16 -12.03 0.19 -5.80
N LEU A 17 -11.76 1.04 -6.80
CA LEU A 17 -11.05 0.66 -8.02
C LEU A 17 -9.52 0.76 -7.87
N TYR A 18 -9.03 1.14 -6.69
CA TYR A 18 -7.61 1.25 -6.43
C TYR A 18 -6.95 -0.13 -6.53
N LYS A 19 -6.12 -0.31 -7.55
CA LYS A 19 -5.38 -1.55 -7.75
C LYS A 19 -4.20 -1.59 -6.79
N LEU A 20 -4.29 -2.45 -5.78
CA LEU A 20 -3.15 -2.74 -4.89
C LEU A 20 -2.12 -3.61 -5.61
N TYR A 21 -0.86 -3.26 -5.46
CA TYR A 21 0.29 -3.97 -6.02
C TYR A 21 1.00 -4.77 -4.92
N PRO A 22 1.75 -5.83 -5.28
CA PRO A 22 2.53 -6.61 -4.32
C PRO A 22 3.43 -5.77 -3.41
N SER A 23 4.06 -4.72 -3.95
CA SER A 23 4.92 -3.83 -3.18
C SER A 23 4.19 -3.11 -2.05
N ASN A 24 2.87 -2.90 -2.16
CA ASN A 24 2.11 -2.26 -1.11
C ASN A 24 1.95 -3.17 0.11
N TYR A 25 1.63 -4.44 -0.14
CA TYR A 25 1.52 -5.45 0.91
C TYR A 25 2.88 -5.80 1.51
N LEU A 26 3.91 -5.96 0.69
CA LEU A 26 5.28 -6.25 1.17
C LEU A 26 5.83 -5.10 2.02
N ALA A 27 5.46 -3.85 1.72
CA ALA A 27 5.84 -2.72 2.56
C ALA A 27 5.12 -2.73 3.92
N LEU A 28 3.84 -3.10 3.96
CA LEU A 28 3.07 -3.25 5.20
C LEU A 28 3.64 -4.39 6.07
N GLU A 29 4.00 -5.52 5.45
CA GLU A 29 4.67 -6.65 6.11
C GLU A 29 6.03 -6.23 6.68
N ALA A 30 6.85 -5.51 5.90
CA ALA A 30 8.15 -5.02 6.35
C ALA A 30 8.08 -4.01 7.51
N LEU A 31 6.97 -3.29 7.65
CA LEU A 31 6.70 -2.40 8.80
C LEU A 31 6.11 -3.13 10.01
N ASN A 32 5.81 -4.44 9.90
CA ASN A 32 5.04 -5.20 10.89
C ASN A 32 3.65 -4.61 11.20
N GLU A 33 3.02 -3.98 10.23
CA GLU A 33 1.71 -3.31 10.37
C GLU A 33 0.59 -4.07 9.65
N ALA A 34 0.80 -5.35 9.31
CA ALA A 34 -0.21 -6.18 8.67
C ALA A 34 -1.36 -6.55 9.63
N GLU A 35 -1.12 -6.60 10.95
CA GLU A 35 -2.12 -6.92 11.97
C GLU A 35 -2.94 -8.19 11.63
N ASP A 36 -4.24 -8.03 11.37
CA ASP A 36 -5.24 -9.05 11.02
C ASP A 36 -5.38 -9.28 9.50
N LEU A 37 -4.63 -8.54 8.68
CA LEU A 37 -4.71 -8.63 7.24
C LEU A 37 -4.02 -9.91 6.72
N THR A 38 -4.78 -10.74 6.02
CA THR A 38 -4.20 -11.83 5.23
C THR A 38 -3.47 -11.26 4.01
N ILE A 39 -2.14 -11.22 4.08
CA ILE A 39 -1.29 -10.82 2.96
C ILE A 39 -1.31 -11.91 1.88
N PRO A 40 -1.53 -11.56 0.59
CA PRO A 40 -1.43 -12.53 -0.49
C PRO A 40 -0.01 -13.11 -0.61
N THR A 41 0.10 -14.38 -0.97
CA THR A 41 1.40 -14.99 -1.26
C THR A 41 1.94 -14.48 -2.60
N PHE A 42 3.16 -13.93 -2.59
CA PHE A 42 3.88 -13.52 -3.79
C PHE A 42 5.05 -14.48 -4.08
N ASP A 43 5.40 -14.62 -5.36
CA ASP A 43 6.52 -15.46 -5.78
C ASP A 43 7.88 -14.89 -5.36
N ALA A 44 8.92 -15.74 -5.41
CA ALA A 44 10.27 -15.37 -4.99
C ALA A 44 10.83 -14.20 -5.81
N ARG A 45 10.47 -14.12 -7.11
CA ARG A 45 10.90 -13.05 -8.00
C ARG A 45 10.34 -11.69 -7.56
N THR A 46 9.04 -11.61 -7.31
CA THR A 46 8.36 -10.38 -6.85
C THR A 46 8.96 -9.90 -5.53
N LYS A 47 9.19 -10.82 -4.59
CA LYS A 47 9.84 -10.51 -3.31
C LYS A 47 11.27 -9.99 -3.51
N ALA A 48 12.05 -10.62 -4.38
CA ALA A 48 13.42 -10.21 -4.68
C ALA A 48 13.47 -8.82 -5.33
N GLU A 49 12.59 -8.54 -6.31
CA GLU A 49 12.49 -7.22 -6.96
C GLU A 49 12.15 -6.12 -5.95
N PHE A 50 11.24 -6.38 -5.01
CA PHE A 50 10.92 -5.44 -3.93
C PHE A 50 12.13 -5.20 -3.01
N THR A 51 12.77 -6.26 -2.51
CA THR A 51 13.94 -6.16 -1.62
C THR A 51 15.10 -5.44 -2.30
N GLN A 52 15.35 -5.70 -3.59
CA GLN A 52 16.38 -5.03 -4.36
C GLN A 52 16.11 -3.52 -4.43
N ARG A 53 14.86 -3.11 -4.68
CA ARG A 53 14.48 -1.69 -4.69
C ARG A 53 14.61 -1.05 -3.32
N LEU A 54 14.17 -1.73 -2.25
CA LEU A 54 14.33 -1.25 -0.89
C LEU A 54 15.80 -1.06 -0.51
N ALA A 55 16.69 -1.95 -0.96
CA ALA A 55 18.13 -1.84 -0.73
C ALA A 55 18.77 -0.62 -1.40
N THR A 56 18.17 -0.08 -2.47
CA THR A 56 18.64 1.18 -3.09
C THR A 56 18.22 2.43 -2.33
N CYS A 57 17.29 2.32 -1.38
CA CYS A 57 16.84 3.44 -0.56
C CYS A 57 17.87 3.70 0.55
N PRO A 58 18.35 4.95 0.73
CA PRO A 58 19.22 5.30 1.85
C PRO A 58 18.56 4.96 3.19
N GLU A 59 19.34 4.44 4.14
CA GLU A 59 18.82 3.93 5.42
C GLU A 59 17.90 4.93 6.14
N ALA A 60 18.30 6.20 6.17
CA ALA A 60 17.55 7.29 6.80
C ALA A 60 16.14 7.50 6.23
N TYR A 61 15.86 7.02 5.01
CA TYR A 61 14.58 7.18 4.33
C TYR A 61 13.80 5.87 4.16
N LYS A 62 14.36 4.71 4.55
CA LYS A 62 13.72 3.41 4.33
C LYS A 62 12.36 3.31 4.99
N GLU A 63 12.23 3.77 6.23
CA GLU A 63 10.94 3.74 6.94
C GLU A 63 9.88 4.60 6.23
N GLN A 64 10.23 5.83 5.85
CA GLN A 64 9.32 6.72 5.12
C GLN A 64 8.94 6.16 3.75
N TRP A 65 9.91 5.58 3.04
CA TRP A 65 9.69 4.89 1.77
C TRP A 65 8.69 3.74 1.93
N LEU A 66 8.88 2.89 2.96
CA LEU A 66 7.95 1.80 3.24
C LEU A 66 6.55 2.33 3.57
N ARG A 67 6.43 3.39 4.38
CA ARG A 67 5.13 4.01 4.70
C ARG A 67 4.40 4.48 3.44
N LEU A 68 5.11 5.10 2.49
CA LEU A 68 4.51 5.52 1.21
C LEU A 68 3.90 4.34 0.43
N TYR A 69 4.59 3.19 0.41
CA TYR A 69 4.08 2.00 -0.27
C TYR A 69 3.00 1.26 0.54
N ALA A 70 3.02 1.32 1.87
CA ALA A 70 2.00 0.69 2.72
C ALA A 70 0.67 1.48 2.74
N ASN A 71 0.73 2.80 2.58
CA ASN A 71 -0.45 3.69 2.65
C ASN A 71 -1.60 3.27 1.72
N PRO A 72 -1.39 2.87 0.46
CA PRO A 72 -2.44 2.33 -0.38
C PRO A 72 -3.27 1.21 0.26
N VAL A 73 -2.63 0.24 0.93
CA VAL A 73 -3.35 -0.85 1.60
C VAL A 73 -4.14 -0.30 2.78
N LYS A 74 -3.52 0.56 3.61
CA LYS A 74 -4.21 1.17 4.76
C LYS A 74 -5.41 2.03 4.34
N ASN A 75 -5.27 2.81 3.27
CA ASN A 75 -6.35 3.62 2.70
C ASN A 75 -7.50 2.74 2.18
N HIS A 76 -7.17 1.64 1.49
CA HIS A 76 -8.16 0.71 0.98
C HIS A 76 -8.93 0.02 2.13
N LEU A 77 -8.28 -0.19 3.28
CA LEU A 77 -8.89 -0.74 4.49
C LEU A 77 -9.58 0.31 5.38
N GLY A 78 -9.47 1.61 5.07
CA GLY A 78 -10.00 2.69 5.90
C GLY A 78 -9.25 2.90 7.23
N ARG A 79 -7.94 2.64 7.27
CA ARG A 79 -7.07 2.71 8.46
C ARG A 79 -6.09 3.90 8.47
N LEU A 80 -6.32 4.90 7.62
CA LEU A 80 -5.51 6.13 7.53
C LEU A 80 -6.33 7.34 7.96
#